data_AF-A0A9D7EFG9-F1
#
_entry.id   AF-A0A9D7EFG9-F1
#
_cell.length_a   1.000
_cell.length_b   1.000
_cell.length_c   1.000
_cell.angle_alpha   90.00
_cell.angle_beta   90.00
_cell.angle_gamma   90.00
#
_symmetry.space_group_name_H-M   'P 1'
#
loop_
_entity.id
_entity.type
_entity.pdbx_description
1 polymer ?
#
loop_
_entity_poly.entity_id
_entity_poly.type
_entity_poly.pdbx_seq_one_letter_code
_entity_poly.pdbx_strand_id
1 'polypeptide(L)'
;MAEEIQFTFKCPQCGCAAFEEILINVTQSTAFERVNCDDDITEPDYQNTSTDGGEINRYQCERCGFILKDEQGRTIASTQGLRQWLDKNGQAGVVFSG
;
A
#
# COMPACT_ATOMS: atom_id res chain seq x y z
N MET A 1 0.84 32.40 -6.63
CA MET A 1 1.61 31.17 -6.91
C MET A 1 1.36 30.24 -5.74
N ALA A 2 0.82 29.05 -5.98
CA ALA A 2 0.57 28.07 -4.92
C ALA A 2 1.82 27.20 -4.77
N GLU A 3 2.30 27.03 -3.54
CA GLU A 3 3.41 26.15 -3.23
C GLU A 3 2.89 24.71 -3.17
N GLU A 4 3.29 23.86 -4.12
CA GLU A 4 3.00 22.42 -4.07
C GLU A 4 4.13 21.72 -3.31
N ILE A 5 3.84 21.32 -2.07
CA ILE A 5 4.77 20.53 -1.26
C ILE A 5 4.72 19.09 -1.78
N GLN A 6 5.77 18.66 -2.48
CA GLN A 6 5.90 17.27 -2.94
C GLN A 6 6.71 16.48 -1.91
N PHE A 7 6.02 15.66 -1.12
CA PHE A 7 6.67 14.75 -0.18
C PHE A 7 7.29 13.59 -0.98
N THR A 8 8.63 13.54 -1.03
CA THR A 8 9.33 12.39 -1.60
C THR A 8 9.76 11.49 -0.45
N PHE A 9 9.09 10.36 -0.30
CA PHE A 9 9.45 9.35 0.71
C PHE A 9 10.18 8.17 0.07
N LYS A 10 11.29 7.75 0.69
CA LYS A 10 12.07 6.57 0.30
C LYS A 10 12.25 5.68 1.52
N CYS A 11 12.10 4.39 1.32
CA CYS A 11 12.35 3.38 2.34
C CYS A 11 13.74 3.57 2.94
N PRO A 12 13.85 3.71 4.28
CA PRO A 12 15.12 3.95 4.94
C PRO A 12 16.08 2.76 4.79
N GLN A 13 15.56 1.56 4.52
CA GLN A 13 16.35 0.34 4.38
C GLN A 13 16.85 0.11 2.95
N CYS A 14 16.07 0.41 1.91
CA CYS A 14 16.42 0.05 0.52
C CYS A 14 16.28 1.19 -0.49
N GLY A 15 15.83 2.38 -0.08
CA GLY A 15 15.66 3.56 -0.93
C GLY A 15 14.48 3.52 -1.90
N CYS A 16 13.67 2.45 -1.91
CA CYS A 16 12.48 2.33 -2.76
C CYS A 16 11.40 3.34 -2.33
N ALA A 17 10.71 3.95 -3.29
CA ALA A 17 9.63 4.91 -3.00
C ALA A 17 8.24 4.26 -2.88
N ALA A 18 8.13 2.97 -3.21
CA ALA A 18 6.85 2.26 -3.21
C ALA A 18 6.60 1.53 -1.88
N PHE A 19 5.37 1.69 -1.40
CA PHE A 19 4.85 1.12 -0.17
C PHE A 19 3.48 0.52 -0.45
N GLU A 20 3.18 -0.53 0.29
CA GLU A 20 1.92 -1.25 0.19
C GLU A 20 1.21 -1.29 1.55
N GLU A 21 -0.09 -1.43 1.49
CA GLU A 21 -0.93 -1.75 2.63
C GLU A 21 -1.15 -3.25 2.68
N ILE A 22 -0.88 -3.86 3.84
CA ILE A 22 -1.22 -5.25 4.09
C ILE A 22 -2.53 -5.29 4.85
N LEU A 23 -3.55 -5.86 4.23
CA LEU A 23 -4.87 -6.06 4.80
C LEU A 23 -4.99 -7.50 5.32
N ILE A 24 -5.75 -7.68 6.41
CA ILE A 24 -6.16 -8.98 6.94
C ILE A 24 -7.68 -9.02 7.10
N ASN A 25 -8.25 -10.21 7.28
CA ASN A 25 -9.70 -10.40 7.41
C ASN A 25 -10.50 -9.86 6.21
N VAL A 26 -9.87 -9.81 5.02
CA VAL A 26 -10.47 -9.38 3.76
C VAL A 26 -11.11 -10.58 3.06
N THR A 27 -12.29 -10.36 2.48
CA THR A 27 -12.80 -11.28 1.45
C THR A 27 -12.31 -10.77 0.09
N GLN A 28 -11.40 -11.52 -0.54
CA GLN A 28 -10.99 -11.26 -1.92
C GLN A 28 -11.72 -12.21 -2.86
N SER A 29 -12.36 -11.65 -3.89
CA SER A 29 -12.99 -12.43 -4.96
C SER A 29 -12.21 -12.24 -6.25
N THR A 30 -12.01 -13.33 -6.99
CA THR A 30 -11.47 -13.32 -8.36
C THR A 30 -12.50 -13.90 -9.32
N ALA A 31 -12.51 -13.42 -10.56
CA ALA A 31 -13.38 -13.95 -11.59
C ALA A 31 -12.71 -15.07 -12.40
N PHE A 32 -13.51 -16.04 -12.83
CA PHE A 32 -13.12 -17.02 -13.85
C PHE A 32 -13.92 -16.72 -15.13
N GLU A 33 -13.24 -16.66 -16.27
CA GLU A 33 -13.91 -16.54 -17.55
C GLU A 33 -14.37 -17.93 -18.01
N ARG A 34 -15.69 -18.17 -17.92
CA ARG A 34 -16.42 -19.36 -18.42
C ARG A 34 -16.11 -20.67 -17.70
N VAL A 35 -17.12 -21.19 -17.00
CA VAL A 35 -17.17 -22.58 -16.55
C VAL A 35 -18.01 -23.35 -17.55
N ASN A 36 -17.41 -23.82 -18.64
CA ASN A 36 -18.06 -24.84 -19.47
C ASN A 36 -17.88 -26.18 -18.75
N CYS A 37 -18.97 -26.94 -18.59
CA CYS A 37 -18.92 -28.24 -17.87
C CYS A 37 -18.01 -29.29 -18.54
N ASP A 38 -17.63 -29.05 -19.81
CA ASP A 38 -16.86 -29.97 -20.65
C ASP A 38 -15.42 -29.49 -20.93
N ASP A 39 -15.04 -28.27 -20.49
CA ASP A 39 -13.70 -27.72 -20.68
C ASP A 39 -12.88 -27.73 -19.39
N ASP A 40 -11.55 -27.71 -19.51
CA ASP A 40 -10.64 -27.57 -18.38
C ASP A 40 -10.87 -26.22 -17.67
N ILE A 41 -10.95 -26.25 -16.33
CA ILE A 41 -11.03 -25.04 -15.51
C ILE A 41 -9.72 -24.26 -15.66
N THR A 42 -9.82 -23.02 -16.14
CA THR A 42 -8.68 -22.11 -16.27
C THR A 42 -8.35 -21.44 -14.94
N GLU A 43 -7.12 -20.92 -14.83
CA GLU A 43 -6.74 -20.08 -13.69
C GLU A 43 -7.62 -18.81 -13.63
N PRO A 44 -7.98 -18.34 -12.44
CA PRO A 44 -8.76 -17.12 -12.30
C PRO A 44 -7.98 -15.90 -12.78
N ASP A 45 -8.69 -14.90 -13.28
CA ASP A 45 -8.08 -13.61 -13.62
C ASP A 45 -7.79 -12.81 -12.35
N TYR A 46 -6.57 -12.93 -11.85
CA TYR A 46 -6.09 -12.17 -10.69
C TYR A 46 -5.96 -10.66 -10.95
N GLN A 47 -6.10 -10.18 -12.19
CA GLN A 47 -6.23 -8.75 -12.49
C GLN A 47 -7.66 -8.23 -12.29
N ASN A 48 -8.65 -9.13 -12.31
CA ASN A 48 -10.06 -8.81 -12.03
C ASN A 48 -10.44 -9.27 -10.61
N THR A 49 -9.96 -8.50 -9.63
CA THR A 49 -10.23 -8.74 -8.21
C THR A 49 -11.18 -7.71 -7.63
N SER A 50 -12.00 -8.15 -6.68
CA SER A 50 -12.70 -7.26 -5.74
C SER A 50 -12.30 -7.61 -4.31
N THR A 51 -12.34 -6.60 -3.44
CA THR A 51 -12.08 -6.77 -2.00
C THR A 51 -13.26 -6.20 -1.22
N ASP A 52 -13.67 -6.92 -0.18
CA ASP A 52 -14.72 -6.50 0.74
C ASP A 52 -14.31 -6.72 2.20
N GLY A 53 -14.68 -5.76 3.05
CA GLY A 53 -14.32 -5.73 4.46
C GLY A 53 -12.81 -5.62 4.74
N GLY A 54 -12.39 -6.23 5.85
CA GLY A 54 -11.00 -6.29 6.29
C GLY A 54 -10.54 -5.14 7.18
N GLU A 55 -9.32 -5.32 7.68
CA GLU A 55 -8.63 -4.34 8.52
C GLU A 55 -7.17 -4.20 8.10
N ILE A 56 -6.64 -3.00 8.29
CA ILE A 56 -5.24 -2.70 7.99
C ILE A 56 -4.38 -3.39 9.04
N ASN A 57 -3.53 -4.32 8.61
CA ASN A 57 -2.56 -4.95 9.49
C ASN A 57 -1.31 -4.10 9.65
N ARG A 58 -0.76 -3.61 8.53
CA ARG A 58 0.47 -2.80 8.50
C ARG A 58 0.70 -2.12 7.16
N TYR A 59 1.57 -1.12 7.17
CA TYR A 59 2.21 -0.58 5.97
C TYR A 59 3.65 -1.08 5.88
N GLN A 60 4.09 -1.47 4.68
CA GLN A 60 5.46 -1.93 4.46
C GLN A 60 6.02 -1.48 3.11
N CYS A 61 7.35 -1.48 2.98
CA CYS A 61 8.01 -1.26 1.71
C CYS A 61 7.78 -2.46 0.79
N GLU A 62 7.18 -2.22 -0.38
CA GLU A 62 6.86 -3.25 -1.38
C GLU A 62 8.11 -4.04 -1.82
N ARG A 63 9.28 -3.37 -1.86
CA ARG A 63 10.52 -3.99 -2.33
C ARG A 63 11.23 -4.87 -1.29
N CYS A 64 11.25 -4.46 -0.02
CA CYS A 64 12.11 -5.10 0.99
C CYS A 64 11.37 -5.55 2.26
N GLY A 65 10.07 -5.29 2.36
CA GLY A 65 9.25 -5.68 3.52
C GLY A 65 9.50 -4.87 4.79
N PHE A 66 10.27 -3.78 4.74
CA PHE A 66 10.46 -2.91 5.91
C PHE A 66 9.11 -2.38 6.40
N ILE A 67 8.76 -2.68 7.66
CA ILE A 67 7.47 -2.32 8.27
C ILE A 67 7.56 -0.93 8.89
N LEU A 68 6.58 -0.07 8.60
CA LEU A 68 6.49 1.24 9.22
C LEU A 68 6.02 1.14 10.68
N LYS A 69 6.76 1.80 11.57
CA LYS A 69 6.53 1.80 13.01
C LYS A 69 6.46 3.21 13.56
N ASP A 70 5.62 3.42 14.56
CA ASP A 70 5.55 4.68 15.30
C ASP A 70 6.77 4.89 16.21
N GLU A 71 6.80 6.02 16.91
CA GLU A 71 7.91 6.40 17.81
C GLU A 71 8.07 5.46 19.01
N GLN A 72 7.03 4.70 19.35
CA GLN A 72 7.06 3.70 20.41
C GLN A 72 7.47 2.32 19.86
N GLY A 73 7.80 2.22 18.56
CA GLY A 73 8.17 0.98 17.90
C GLY A 73 6.98 0.09 17.56
N ARG A 74 5.74 0.59 17.67
CA ARG A 74 4.52 -0.16 17.35
C ARG A 74 4.22 -0.10 15.87
N THR A 75 3.73 -1.20 15.31
CA THR A 75 3.33 -1.27 13.90
C THR A 75 2.19 -0.29 13.63
N ILE A 76 2.33 0.46 12.54
CA ILE A 76 1.29 1.38 12.08
C ILE A 76 0.23 0.59 11.31
N ALA A 77 -1.00 0.61 11.81
CA ALA A 77 -2.14 -0.12 11.28
C ALA A 77 -3.35 0.80 10.99
N SER A 78 -3.10 2.08 10.74
CA SER A 78 -4.16 3.05 10.40
C SER A 78 -3.64 4.16 9.50
N THR A 79 -4.52 4.70 8.67
CA THR A 79 -4.22 5.83 7.77
C THR A 79 -3.78 7.07 8.54
N GLN A 80 -4.36 7.33 9.72
CA GLN A 80 -3.93 8.41 10.60
C GLN A 80 -2.49 8.20 11.11
N GLY A 81 -2.15 6.99 11.53
CA GLY A 81 -0.78 6.66 11.94
C GLY A 81 0.21 6.79 10.79
N LEU A 82 -0.18 6.37 9.58
CA LEU A 82 0.63 6.55 8.38
C LEU A 82 0.88 8.04 8.09
N ARG A 83 -0.17 8.88 8.18
CA ARG A 83 -0.03 10.33 7.99
C ARG A 83 0.96 10.94 8.98
N GLN A 84 0.82 10.62 10.28
CA GLN A 84 1.73 11.11 11.31
C GLN A 84 3.17 10.68 11.07
N TRP A 85 3.36 9.44 10.60
CA TRP A 85 4.68 8.93 10.27
C TRP A 85 5.29 9.66 9.07
N LEU A 86 4.51 9.89 8.01
CA LEU A 86 4.94 10.64 6.84
C LEU A 86 5.25 12.10 7.15
N ASP A 87 4.47 12.77 8.01
CA ASP A 87 4.74 14.14 8.42
C ASP A 87 6.09 14.29 9.16
N LYS A 88 6.52 13.23 9.87
CA LYS A 88 7.79 13.22 10.61
C LYS A 88 8.99 12.77 9.76
N ASN A 89 8.78 11.85 8.83
CA ASN A 89 9.85 11.18 8.09
C ASN A 89 9.93 11.59 6.61
N GLY A 90 8.91 12.26 6.09
CA GLY A 90 8.88 12.82 4.76
C GLY A 90 9.80 14.03 4.68
N GLN A 91 10.69 14.05 3.68
CA GLN A 91 11.42 15.27 3.35
C GLN A 91 10.47 16.20 2.58
N ALA A 92 10.21 17.38 3.12
CA ALA A 92 9.53 18.43 2.37
C ALA A 92 10.45 18.90 1.23
N GLY A 93 10.14 18.52 0.00
CA GLY A 93 10.67 19.16 -1.19
C GLY A 93 9.76 20.32 -1.59
N VAL A 94 10.32 21.52 -1.72
CA VAL A 94 9.60 22.64 -2.35
C VAL A 94 9.81 22.55 -3.85
N VAL A 95 8.73 22.36 -4.61
CA VAL A 95 8.75 22.44 -6.08
C VAL A 95 8.10 23.75 -6.48
N PHE A 96 8.86 24.60 -7.17
CA PHE A 96 8.32 25.82 -7.75
C PHE A 96 7.76 25.51 -9.13
N SER A 97 6.44 25.60 -9.29
CA SER A 97 5.79 25.63 -10.60
C SER A 97 5.86 27.06 -11.14
N GLY A 98 6.65 27.24 -12.21
CA GLY A 98 6.79 28.48 -12.98
C GLY A 98 6.03 28.42 -14.30
#